data_AF-A0A7S2VYL9-F1
#
_entry.id   AF-A0A7S2VYL9-F1
#
_cell.length_a   1.000
_cell.length_b   1.000
_cell.length_c   1.000
_cell.angle_alpha   90.00
_cell.angle_beta   90.00
_cell.angle_gamma   90.00
#
_symmetry.space_group_name_H-M   'P 1'
#
loop_
_entity.id
_entity.type
_entity.pdbx_description
1 polymer ?
#
loop_
_entity_poly.entity_id
_entity_poly.type
_entity_poly.pdbx_seq_one_letter_code
_entity_poly.pdbx_strand_id
1 'polypeptide(L)'
;NNLISSSSHMVKSRSWAAFKKEFMEAVTDHRESSVHYDDGPVLIEPSPLHCREVKLVEGALNLKTKVAMDIYTTMRNMFVIPSDTILSKKISAEIYAEGYSRIPVYEPNSQFPKRRNDIRGYL
;
A
#
# COMPACT_ATOMS: atom_id res chain seq x y z
N ASN A 1 15.24 -16.25 52.29
CA ASN A 1 15.93 -15.01 51.85
C ASN A 1 16.15 -15.04 50.35
N ASN A 2 15.79 -13.92 49.72
CA ASN A 2 16.06 -13.51 48.34
C ASN A 2 15.06 -13.91 47.25
N LEU A 3 13.98 -13.12 47.26
CA LEU A 3 13.32 -12.50 46.11
C LEU A 3 14.27 -12.29 44.92
N ILE A 4 13.89 -12.82 43.75
CA ILE A 4 14.41 -12.35 42.46
C ILE A 4 13.25 -11.65 41.78
N SER A 5 13.36 -10.33 41.74
CA SER A 5 12.45 -9.37 41.15
C SER A 5 12.34 -9.58 39.63
N SER A 6 11.11 -9.69 39.16
CA SER A 6 10.73 -9.69 37.75
C SER A 6 11.02 -8.31 37.15
N SER A 7 12.03 -8.21 36.28
CA SER A 7 12.26 -7.00 35.48
C SER A 7 11.85 -7.26 34.02
N SER A 8 10.54 -7.25 33.79
CA SER A 8 9.97 -7.14 32.44
C SER A 8 10.30 -5.75 31.90
N HIS A 9 11.36 -5.64 31.10
CA HIS A 9 11.64 -4.47 30.30
C HIS A 9 10.54 -4.31 29.24
N MET A 10 9.48 -3.59 29.62
CA MET A 10 8.41 -3.19 28.73
C MET A 10 8.91 -2.02 27.90
N VAL A 11 9.37 -2.30 26.67
CA VAL A 11 9.69 -1.27 25.68
C VAL A 11 8.41 -0.48 25.41
N LYS A 12 8.29 0.71 26.01
CA LYS A 12 7.17 1.64 25.74
C LYS A 12 7.21 1.98 24.26
N SER A 13 6.27 1.45 23.49
CA SER A 13 6.09 1.82 22.09
C SER A 13 5.75 3.31 22.01
N ARG A 14 6.61 4.12 21.39
CA ARG A 14 6.33 5.53 21.11
C ARG A 14 4.98 5.66 20.39
N SER A 15 4.17 6.63 20.80
CA SER A 15 2.90 6.92 20.13
C SER A 15 3.15 7.36 18.68
N TRP A 16 2.38 6.79 17.76
CA TRP A 16 2.42 7.07 16.33
C TRP A 16 2.27 8.56 16.02
N ALA A 17 1.41 9.26 16.75
CA ALA A 17 1.19 10.70 16.57
C ALA A 17 2.43 11.52 16.97
N ALA A 18 3.16 11.09 17.99
CA ALA A 18 4.37 11.78 18.45
C ALA A 18 5.52 11.63 17.46
N PHE A 19 5.74 10.41 16.94
CA PHE A 19 6.74 10.16 15.91
C PHE A 19 6.43 10.92 14.61
N LYS A 20 5.16 10.88 14.16
CA LYS A 20 4.74 11.59 12.94
C LYS A 20 4.96 13.10 13.07
N LYS A 21 4.67 13.68 14.23
CA LYS A 21 4.88 15.11 14.49
C LYS A 21 6.35 15.48 14.41
N GLU A 22 7.20 14.76 15.14
CA GLU A 22 8.65 14.99 15.19
C GLU A 22 9.31 14.86 13.81
N PHE A 23 8.92 13.83 13.05
CA PHE A 23 9.44 13.63 11.70
C PHE A 23 9.04 14.75 10.74
N MET A 24 7.77 15.17 10.75
CA MET A 24 7.30 16.27 9.88
C MET A 24 7.94 17.61 10.24
N GLU A 25 8.17 17.85 11.53
CA GLU A 25 8.87 19.03 12.04
C GLU A 25 10.32 19.06 11.53
N ALA A 26 11.04 17.93 11.62
CA ALA A 26 12.40 17.80 11.09
C ALA A 26 12.50 18.02 9.57
N VAL A 27 11.50 17.58 8.80
CA VAL A 27 11.45 17.82 7.33
C VAL A 27 11.20 19.29 6.99
N THR A 28 10.45 20.01 7.83
CA THR A 28 10.03 21.40 7.55
C THR A 28 11.12 22.42 7.91
N ASP A 29 11.95 22.12 8.90
CA ASP A 29 13.05 22.98 9.38
C ASP A 29 14.13 23.25 8.31
N HIS A 30 14.32 22.32 7.36
CA HIS A 30 15.30 22.47 6.27
C HIS A 30 14.88 23.41 5.12
N ARG A 31 13.79 24.18 5.26
CA ARG A 31 13.26 25.05 4.19
C ARG A 31 13.84 26.47 4.17
N GLU A 32 14.82 26.78 5.02
CA GLU A 32 15.51 28.08 5.05
C GLU A 32 17.03 27.91 4.92
N SER A 33 17.54 27.73 3.71
CA SER A 33 18.93 28.11 3.40
C SER A 33 19.09 28.42 1.92
N SER A 34 19.36 29.70 1.69
CA SER A 34 19.63 30.35 0.42
C SER A 34 20.80 29.69 -0.33
N VAL A 35 20.66 29.53 -1.64
CA VAL A 35 21.67 28.94 -2.52
C VAL A 35 22.92 29.83 -2.56
N HIS A 36 24.07 29.30 -2.15
CA HIS A 36 25.39 29.89 -2.35
C HIS A 36 26.29 28.85 -3.01
N TYR A 37 26.87 29.15 -4.17
CA TYR A 37 27.86 28.31 -4.84
C TYR A 37 29.27 28.79 -4.47
N ASP A 38 30.09 27.94 -3.85
CA ASP A 38 31.54 28.16 -3.67
C ASP A 38 32.31 26.85 -3.87
N ASP A 39 33.49 26.96 -4.49
CA ASP A 39 34.25 25.93 -5.21
C ASP A 39 35.17 25.11 -4.26
N GLY A 40 34.59 24.47 -3.23
CA GLY A 40 35.28 23.67 -2.21
C GLY A 40 34.93 22.16 -2.23
N PRO A 41 35.68 21.29 -1.51
CA PRO A 41 35.47 19.84 -1.55
C PRO A 41 34.03 19.51 -1.16
N VAL A 42 33.32 18.81 -2.04
CA VAL A 42 31.89 18.51 -1.93
C VAL A 42 31.63 17.71 -0.65
N LEU A 43 31.31 18.41 0.44
CA LEU A 43 30.55 17.84 1.53
C LEU A 43 29.16 17.60 0.96
N ILE A 44 28.87 16.34 0.61
CA ILE A 44 27.52 15.93 0.24
C ILE A 44 26.69 16.01 1.53
N GLU A 45 26.26 17.21 1.87
CA GLU A 45 25.18 17.42 2.82
C GLU A 45 23.99 16.59 2.28
N PRO A 46 23.52 15.57 3.01
CA PRO A 46 22.48 14.69 2.52
C PRO A 46 21.27 15.56 2.19
N SER A 47 20.87 15.55 0.91
CA SER A 47 19.79 16.39 0.43
C SER A 47 18.53 16.12 1.26
N PRO A 48 17.82 17.15 1.75
CA PRO A 48 16.54 16.96 2.42
C PRO A 48 15.64 16.12 1.51
N LEU A 49 15.07 15.04 2.06
CA LEU A 49 14.29 14.09 1.27
C LEU A 49 13.25 14.84 0.45
N HIS A 50 13.26 14.61 -0.87
CA HIS A 50 12.38 15.31 -1.77
C HIS A 50 10.92 14.98 -1.43
N CYS A 51 9.98 15.87 -1.75
CA CYS A 51 8.57 15.70 -1.34
C CYS A 51 7.94 14.36 -1.79
N ARG A 52 8.43 13.76 -2.89
CA ARG A 52 8.04 12.41 -3.33
C ARG A 52 8.54 11.32 -2.39
N GLU A 53 9.77 11.42 -1.90
CA GLU A 53 10.38 10.47 -0.97
C GLU A 53 9.66 10.51 0.37
N VAL A 54 9.35 11.72 0.86
CA VAL A 54 8.52 11.89 2.06
C VAL A 54 7.16 11.19 1.89
N LYS A 55 6.48 11.38 0.75
CA LYS A 55 5.20 10.71 0.46
C LYS A 55 5.32 9.19 0.34
N LEU A 56 6.43 8.67 -0.16
CA LEU A 56 6.69 7.22 -0.19
C LEU A 56 6.83 6.68 1.23
N VAL A 57 7.59 7.36 2.09
CA VAL A 57 7.77 6.99 3.50
C VAL A 57 6.43 7.06 4.24
N GLU A 58 5.67 8.13 4.07
CA GLU A 58 4.32 8.26 4.65
C GLU A 58 3.38 7.15 4.15
N GLY A 59 3.43 6.83 2.86
CA GLY A 59 2.68 5.74 2.26
C GLY A 59 2.99 4.41 2.92
N ALA A 60 4.29 4.08 3.06
CA ALA A 60 4.75 2.86 3.70
C ALA A 60 4.34 2.79 5.18
N LEU A 61 4.46 3.90 5.92
CA LEU A 61 4.07 3.93 7.31
C LEU A 61 2.55 3.78 7.50
N ASN A 62 1.75 4.39 6.62
CA ASN A 62 0.29 4.27 6.64
C ASN A 62 -0.18 2.82 6.39
N LEU A 63 0.61 1.96 5.73
CA LEU A 63 0.25 0.56 5.52
C LEU A 63 0.12 -0.23 6.83
N LYS A 64 0.78 0.20 7.92
CA LYS A 64 0.72 -0.49 9.21
C LYS A 64 -0.68 -0.50 9.83
N THR A 65 -1.49 0.50 9.52
CA THR A 65 -2.84 0.65 10.11
C THR A 65 -3.97 0.45 9.11
N LYS A 66 -3.68 0.35 7.81
CA LYS A 66 -4.71 0.12 6.79
C LYS A 66 -5.20 -1.32 6.80
N VAL A 67 -6.50 -1.50 6.56
CA VAL A 67 -7.12 -2.80 6.34
C VAL A 67 -7.43 -3.01 4.86
N ALA A 68 -7.67 -4.26 4.43
CA ALA A 68 -8.04 -4.56 3.04
C ALA A 68 -9.28 -3.75 2.58
N MET A 69 -10.23 -3.52 3.49
CA MET A 69 -11.43 -2.73 3.24
C MET A 69 -11.14 -1.26 2.84
N ASP A 70 -9.95 -0.73 3.16
CA ASP A 70 -9.59 0.66 2.85
C ASP A 70 -9.09 0.85 1.40
N ILE A 71 -8.70 -0.25 0.72
CA ILE A 71 -8.02 -0.19 -0.59
C ILE A 71 -8.53 -1.20 -1.62
N TYR A 72 -9.42 -2.13 -1.24
CA TYR A 72 -9.92 -3.13 -2.17
C TYR A 72 -10.79 -2.54 -3.29
N THR A 73 -10.75 -3.17 -4.45
CA THR A 73 -11.71 -2.91 -5.53
C THR A 73 -13.01 -3.64 -5.23
N THR A 74 -14.14 -2.92 -5.22
CA THR A 74 -15.44 -3.55 -4.97
C THR A 74 -15.83 -4.51 -6.10
N MET A 75 -16.56 -5.58 -5.76
CA MET A 75 -17.02 -6.59 -6.73
C MET A 75 -17.80 -6.00 -7.92
N ARG A 76 -18.49 -4.86 -7.72
CA ARG A 76 -19.24 -4.18 -8.79
C ARG A 76 -18.34 -3.53 -9.84
N ASN A 77 -17.10 -3.21 -9.47
CA ASN A 77 -16.11 -2.55 -10.32
C ASN A 77 -15.02 -3.51 -10.80
N MET A 78 -15.19 -4.82 -10.58
CA MET A 78 -14.22 -5.83 -10.96
C MET A 78 -14.62 -6.47 -12.29
N PHE A 79 -13.66 -6.60 -13.20
CA PHE A 79 -13.80 -7.46 -14.37
C PHE A 79 -13.67 -8.92 -13.94
N VAL A 80 -14.72 -9.69 -14.10
CA VAL A 80 -14.81 -11.10 -13.69
C VAL A 80 -15.48 -11.92 -14.77
N ILE A 81 -15.11 -13.18 -14.89
CA ILE A 81 -15.67 -14.11 -15.87
C ILE A 81 -16.32 -15.30 -15.17
N PRO A 82 -17.42 -15.86 -15.69
CA PRO A 82 -17.99 -17.08 -15.14
C PRO A 82 -17.17 -18.31 -15.51
N SER A 83 -17.21 -19.35 -14.68
CA SER A 83 -16.45 -20.61 -14.84
C SER A 83 -16.86 -21.41 -16.09
N ASP A 84 -18.06 -21.19 -16.61
CA ASP A 84 -18.59 -21.81 -17.82
C ASP A 84 -18.26 -21.01 -19.11
N THR A 85 -17.45 -19.94 -19.02
CA THR A 85 -17.02 -19.16 -20.17
C THR A 85 -16.18 -19.99 -21.14
N ILE A 86 -16.64 -20.14 -22.38
CA ILE A 86 -15.85 -20.74 -23.45
C ILE A 86 -14.84 -19.73 -23.99
N LEU A 87 -13.55 -20.01 -23.82
CA LEU A 87 -12.45 -19.14 -24.26
C LEU A 87 -12.25 -19.21 -25.78
N SER A 88 -13.15 -18.57 -26.53
CA SER A 88 -13.02 -18.40 -27.98
C SER A 88 -12.03 -17.27 -28.34
N LYS A 89 -11.58 -17.22 -29.60
CA LYS A 89 -10.67 -16.15 -30.08
C LYS A 89 -11.21 -14.76 -29.77
N LYS A 90 -12.52 -14.54 -29.92
CA LYS A 90 -13.19 -13.27 -29.62
C LYS A 90 -13.07 -12.93 -28.13
N ILE A 91 -13.48 -13.85 -27.26
CA ILE A 91 -13.45 -13.64 -25.80
C ILE A 91 -12.01 -13.47 -25.29
N SER A 92 -11.07 -14.25 -25.83
CA SER A 92 -9.66 -14.07 -25.49
C SER A 92 -9.15 -12.68 -25.87
N ALA A 93 -9.53 -12.16 -27.05
CA ALA A 93 -9.15 -10.82 -27.48
C ALA A 93 -9.79 -9.73 -26.60
N GLU A 94 -11.04 -9.92 -26.15
CA GLU A 94 -11.69 -9.05 -25.18
C GLU A 94 -10.95 -9.04 -23.83
N ILE A 95 -10.60 -10.22 -23.30
CA ILE A 95 -9.79 -10.37 -22.07
C ILE A 95 -8.44 -9.64 -22.19
N TYR A 96 -7.74 -9.81 -23.32
CA TYR A 96 -6.46 -9.13 -23.55
C TYR A 96 -6.62 -7.62 -23.68
N ALA A 97 -7.71 -7.15 -24.28
CA ALA A 97 -7.99 -5.71 -24.42
C ALA A 97 -8.25 -5.03 -23.08
N GLU A 98 -8.85 -5.74 -22.12
CA GLU A 98 -9.07 -5.23 -20.75
C GLU A 98 -7.76 -5.07 -19.95
N GLY A 99 -6.70 -5.82 -20.30
CA GLY A 99 -5.35 -5.60 -19.76
C GLY A 99 -5.13 -6.05 -18.31
N TYR A 100 -6.06 -6.80 -17.71
CA TYR A 100 -5.88 -7.36 -16.37
C TYR A 100 -4.96 -8.59 -16.40
N SER A 101 -3.97 -8.62 -15.51
CA SER A 101 -3.05 -9.76 -15.37
C SER A 101 -3.65 -10.97 -14.65
N ARG A 102 -4.71 -10.75 -13.86
CA ARG A 102 -5.43 -11.79 -13.11
C ARG A 102 -6.90 -11.46 -13.16
N ILE A 103 -7.71 -12.39 -13.64
CA ILE A 103 -9.16 -12.20 -13.76
C ILE A 103 -9.85 -13.23 -12.87
N PRO A 104 -10.58 -12.80 -11.83
CA PRO A 104 -11.29 -13.74 -10.97
C PRO A 104 -12.37 -14.49 -11.76
N VAL A 105 -12.43 -15.80 -11.54
CA VAL A 105 -13.39 -16.72 -12.15
C VAL A 105 -14.42 -17.09 -11.10
N TYR A 106 -15.70 -16.85 -11.37
CA TYR A 106 -16.79 -17.14 -10.43
C TYR A 106 -17.68 -18.29 -10.90
N GLU A 107 -18.29 -19.02 -9.97
CA GLU A 107 -19.28 -20.05 -10.28
C GLU A 107 -20.67 -19.41 -10.47
N PRO A 108 -21.31 -19.58 -11.63
CA PRO A 108 -22.67 -19.11 -11.85
C PRO A 108 -23.67 -19.80 -10.92
N ASN A 109 -24.56 -19.02 -10.32
CA ASN A 109 -25.65 -19.56 -9.51
C ASN A 109 -26.97 -19.47 -10.27
N SER A 110 -27.64 -20.62 -10.49
CA SER A 110 -28.92 -20.70 -11.22
C SER A 110 -30.07 -19.95 -10.55
N GLN A 111 -30.09 -19.90 -9.21
CA GLN A 111 -31.09 -19.16 -8.43
C GLN A 111 -30.81 -17.65 -8.43
N PHE A 112 -29.54 -17.26 -8.55
CA PHE A 112 -29.10 -15.87 -8.51
C PHE A 112 -28.10 -15.55 -9.62
N PRO A 113 -28.53 -15.42 -10.89
CA PRO A 113 -27.63 -15.31 -12.05
C PRO A 113 -26.77 -14.04 -12.06
N LYS A 114 -27.15 -13.02 -11.28
CA LYS A 114 -26.38 -11.77 -11.14
C LYS A 114 -25.35 -11.81 -10.01
N ARG A 115 -25.33 -12.85 -9.16
CA ARG A 115 -24.33 -12.96 -8.08
C ARG A 115 -23.00 -13.42 -8.68
N ARG A 116 -21.93 -12.68 -8.34
CA ARG A 116 -20.57 -12.92 -8.84
C ARG A 116 -19.57 -13.15 -7.70
N ASN A 117 -20.05 -13.46 -6.50
CA ASN A 117 -19.25 -13.48 -5.28
C ASN A 117 -18.62 -14.86 -4.99
N ASP A 118 -19.04 -15.91 -5.70
CA ASP A 118 -18.53 -17.28 -5.54
C ASP A 118 -17.27 -17.47 -6.41
N ILE A 119 -16.17 -16.82 -6.03
CA ILE A 119 -14.89 -16.90 -6.75
C ILE A 119 -14.27 -18.29 -6.53
N ARG A 120 -14.04 -19.03 -7.63
CA ARG A 120 -13.43 -20.37 -7.62
C ARG A 120 -11.94 -20.35 -7.93
N GLY A 121 -11.46 -19.32 -8.62
CA GLY A 121 -10.06 -19.22 -9.04
C GLY A 121 -9.76 -17.94 -9.80
N TYR A 122 -8.65 -17.96 -10.52
CA TYR A 122 -8.17 -16.85 -11.34
C TYR A 122 -7.71 -17.38 -12.69
N LEU A 123 -8.00 -16.63 -13.75
CA LEU A 123 -7.39 -16.77 -15.08
C LEU A 123 -6.14 -15.90 -15.17
#